data_AF-A0A6J3PTU3-F1
#
_entry.id   AF-A0A6J3PTU3-F1
#
_cell.length_a   1.000
_cell.length_b   1.000
_cell.length_c   1.000
_cell.angle_alpha   90.00
_cell.angle_beta   90.00
_cell.angle_gamma   90.00
#
_symmetry.space_group_name_H-M   'P 1'
#
loop_
_entity.id
_entity.type
_entity.pdbx_description
1 polymer ?
#
loop_
_entity_poly.entity_id
_entity_poly.type
_entity_poly.pdbx_seq_one_letter_code
_entity_poly.pdbx_strand_id
1 'polypeptide(L)'
;MHQAALLGGMIHDASHYGWKVAQPPHDWRKMAEAVQNHVKSLNWGHRVQLQDRKVKYFNFKASFVNPHMVCGVSKGGEETLLSADHIVIATGGRPRYPTHIEGALEYGITSDDIFWLKESPGKTLVVGASYVALECAGFLTGLGLDTTVMIRSVPLRAFDQQMASLVTEHMAVHGTRILRGCTPLRVERLSDGRLQVTWVDLASDKKDTGTFDTVLWAVG
;
A
#
# COMPACT_ATOMS: atom_id res chain seq x y z
N MET A 1 -5.09 4.69 8.83
CA MET A 1 -4.03 3.82 9.36
C MET A 1 -2.93 4.64 10.03
N HIS A 2 -2.30 5.63 9.37
CA HIS A 2 -1.32 6.52 10.01
C HIS A 2 -1.77 7.11 11.36
N GLN A 3 -2.98 7.65 11.44
CA GLN A 3 -3.52 8.18 12.70
C GLN A 3 -3.54 7.12 13.82
N ALA A 4 -3.84 5.86 13.51
CA ALA A 4 -3.86 4.78 14.50
C ALA A 4 -2.44 4.47 15.00
N ALA A 5 -1.44 4.48 14.11
CA ALA A 5 -0.03 4.33 14.50
C ALA A 5 0.45 5.50 15.38
N LEU A 6 0.11 6.75 15.02
CA LEU A 6 0.43 7.94 15.82
C LEU A 6 -0.19 7.87 17.22
N LEU A 7 -1.45 7.41 17.33
CA LEU A 7 -2.10 7.20 18.63
C LEU A 7 -1.35 6.18 19.49
N GLY A 8 -0.78 5.12 18.91
CA GLY A 8 0.08 4.17 19.63
C GLY A 8 1.28 4.86 20.28
N GLY A 9 2.00 5.69 19.52
CA GLY A 9 3.10 6.50 20.06
C GLY A 9 2.66 7.49 21.15
N MET A 10 1.54 8.18 20.93
CA MET A 10 0.99 9.11 21.92
C MET A 10 0.60 8.41 23.23
N ILE A 11 0.05 7.20 23.17
CA ILE A 11 -0.30 6.40 24.36
C ILE A 11 0.97 6.02 25.13
N HIS A 12 2.06 5.67 24.43
CA HIS A 12 3.35 5.42 25.06
C HIS A 12 3.87 6.66 25.79
N ASP A 13 3.88 7.80 25.10
CA ASP A 13 4.43 9.05 25.62
C ASP A 13 3.58 9.64 26.75
N ALA A 14 2.27 9.38 26.78
CA ALA A 14 1.33 9.90 27.77
C ALA A 14 1.78 9.66 29.23
N SER A 15 2.47 8.54 29.49
CA SER A 15 3.02 8.20 30.81
C SER A 15 4.04 9.22 31.33
N HIS A 16 4.85 9.81 30.44
CA HIS A 16 5.82 10.86 30.77
C HIS A 16 5.15 12.18 31.14
N TYR A 17 3.90 12.38 30.75
CA TYR A 17 3.10 13.56 31.05
C TYR A 17 2.10 13.31 32.20
N GLY A 18 2.27 12.22 32.96
CA GLY A 18 1.49 11.93 34.16
C GLY A 18 0.18 11.18 33.91
N TRP A 19 -0.11 10.78 32.66
CA TRP A 19 -1.29 9.98 32.35
C TRP A 19 -1.05 8.50 32.61
N LYS A 20 -1.95 7.87 33.37
CA LYS A 20 -1.97 6.41 33.54
C LYS A 20 -2.89 5.79 32.50
N VAL A 21 -2.33 5.40 31.36
CA VAL A 21 -3.08 4.76 30.25
C VAL A 21 -2.62 3.32 30.09
N ALA A 22 -3.56 2.39 29.99
CA ALA A 22 -3.23 1.00 29.64
C ALA A 22 -2.75 0.93 28.18
N GLN A 23 -1.84 0.00 27.87
CA GLN A 23 -1.32 -0.22 26.52
C GLN A 23 -1.87 -1.54 25.94
N PRO A 24 -3.13 -1.59 25.49
CA PRO A 24 -3.66 -2.78 24.85
C PRO A 24 -3.01 -2.98 23.47
N PRO A 25 -2.93 -4.23 22.99
CA PRO A 25 -2.54 -4.49 21.60
C PRO A 25 -3.52 -3.83 20.64
N HIS A 26 -3.00 -3.41 19.48
CA HIS A 26 -3.83 -2.82 18.43
C HIS A 26 -4.77 -3.85 17.79
N ASP A 27 -6.03 -3.48 17.59
CA ASP A 27 -7.02 -4.29 16.87
C ASP A 27 -7.10 -3.85 15.39
N TRP A 28 -6.46 -4.65 14.52
CA TRP A 28 -6.47 -4.41 13.08
C TRP A 28 -7.88 -4.39 12.49
N ARG A 29 -8.73 -5.35 12.85
CA ARG A 29 -10.05 -5.50 12.25
C ARG A 29 -10.91 -4.29 12.56
N LYS A 30 -10.88 -3.82 13.82
CA LYS A 30 -11.59 -2.60 14.23
C LYS A 30 -11.09 -1.36 13.47
N MET A 31 -9.78 -1.21 13.29
CA MET A 31 -9.23 -0.10 12.49
C MET A 31 -9.67 -0.20 11.02
N ALA A 32 -9.55 -1.39 10.41
CA ALA A 32 -9.92 -1.63 9.03
C ALA A 32 -11.41 -1.34 8.77
N GLU A 33 -12.29 -1.80 9.65
CA GLU A 33 -13.73 -1.50 9.59
C GLU A 33 -14.01 0.00 9.69
N ALA A 34 -13.37 0.70 10.63
CA ALA A 34 -13.53 2.15 10.79
C ALA A 34 -13.08 2.92 9.54
N VAL A 35 -11.93 2.55 8.97
CA VAL A 35 -11.43 3.15 7.72
C VAL A 35 -12.38 2.89 6.56
N GLN A 36 -12.85 1.64 6.39
CA GLN A 36 -13.78 1.29 5.32
C GLN A 36 -15.12 2.02 5.44
N ASN A 37 -15.65 2.16 6.65
CA ASN A 37 -16.89 2.90 6.90
C ASN A 37 -16.73 4.39 6.55
N HIS A 38 -15.59 4.98 6.91
CA HIS A 38 -15.28 6.36 6.52
C HIS A 38 -15.21 6.53 5.00
N VAL A 39 -14.50 5.64 4.29
CA VAL A 39 -14.41 5.65 2.82
C VAL A 39 -15.79 5.48 2.17
N LYS A 40 -16.63 4.56 2.67
CA LYS A 40 -18.01 4.38 2.19
C LYS A 40 -18.85 5.65 2.36
N SER A 41 -18.71 6.33 3.50
CA SER A 41 -19.39 7.60 3.75
C SER A 41 -18.97 8.68 2.76
N LEU A 42 -17.67 8.81 2.47
CA LEU A 42 -17.16 9.76 1.48
C LEU A 42 -17.66 9.43 0.07
N ASN A 43 -17.60 8.16 -0.32
CA ASN A 43 -18.10 7.70 -1.63
C ASN A 43 -19.60 8.00 -1.80
N TRP A 44 -20.41 7.81 -0.76
CA TRP A 44 -21.82 8.18 -0.80
C TRP A 44 -21.98 9.69 -0.97
N GLY A 45 -21.25 10.50 -0.19
CA GLY A 45 -21.26 11.96 -0.32
C GLY A 45 -20.91 12.44 -1.73
N HIS A 46 -19.91 11.85 -2.38
CA HIS A 46 -19.56 12.18 -3.76
C HIS A 46 -20.67 11.84 -4.75
N ARG A 47 -21.38 10.71 -4.58
CA ARG A 47 -22.52 10.37 -5.45
C ARG A 47 -23.66 11.38 -5.32
N VAL A 48 -23.96 11.83 -4.10
CA VAL A 48 -24.95 12.88 -3.85
C VAL A 48 -24.51 14.19 -4.52
N GLN A 49 -23.26 14.61 -4.35
CA GLN A 49 -22.75 15.83 -4.98
C GLN A 49 -22.79 15.80 -6.51
N LEU A 50 -22.51 14.66 -7.14
CA LEU A 50 -22.65 14.50 -8.59
C LEU A 50 -24.10 14.68 -9.03
N GLN A 51 -25.05 14.08 -8.30
CA GLN A 51 -26.48 14.21 -8.58
C GLN A 51 -26.97 15.66 -8.41
N ASP A 52 -26.62 16.32 -7.31
CA ASP A 52 -27.01 17.71 -7.02
C ASP A 52 -26.49 18.68 -8.09
N ARG A 53 -25.28 18.41 -8.60
CA ARG A 53 -24.65 19.20 -9.68
C ARG A 53 -25.07 18.76 -11.07
N LYS A 54 -26.03 17.84 -11.19
CA LYS A 54 -26.55 17.30 -12.47
C LYS A 54 -25.46 16.69 -13.36
N VAL A 55 -24.41 16.15 -12.75
CA VAL A 55 -23.35 15.43 -13.45
C VAL A 55 -23.77 13.99 -13.65
N LYS A 56 -23.94 13.56 -14.90
CA LYS A 56 -24.31 12.17 -15.21
C LYS A 56 -23.12 11.25 -14.97
N TYR A 57 -23.25 10.37 -13.98
CA TYR A 57 -22.24 9.36 -13.66
C TYR A 57 -22.52 8.05 -14.38
N PHE A 58 -21.51 7.54 -15.08
CA PHE A 58 -21.54 6.21 -15.68
C PHE A 58 -20.47 5.32 -15.04
N ASN A 59 -20.86 4.14 -14.57
CA ASN A 59 -19.96 3.20 -13.91
C ASN A 59 -19.58 2.05 -14.85
N PHE A 60 -18.65 2.32 -15.76
CA PHE A 60 -18.13 1.35 -16.71
C PHE A 60 -16.64 1.56 -16.97
N LYS A 61 -15.99 0.58 -17.61
CA LYS A 61 -14.66 0.75 -18.17
C LYS A 61 -14.80 1.30 -19.60
N ALA A 62 -14.20 2.44 -19.87
CA ALA A 62 -14.30 3.10 -21.18
C ALA A 62 -13.02 2.93 -22.02
N SER A 63 -13.18 2.81 -23.34
CA SER A 63 -12.12 2.90 -24.35
C SER A 63 -12.55 3.81 -25.50
N PHE A 64 -11.58 4.46 -26.16
CA PHE A 64 -11.87 5.26 -27.35
C PHE A 64 -12.22 4.37 -28.54
N VAL A 65 -13.30 4.72 -29.23
CA VAL A 65 -13.64 4.18 -30.55
C VAL A 65 -13.05 5.08 -31.63
N ASN A 66 -13.11 6.39 -31.43
CA ASN A 66 -12.54 7.43 -32.28
C ASN A 66 -12.36 8.74 -31.47
N PRO A 67 -11.83 9.84 -32.03
CA PRO A 67 -11.53 11.06 -31.27
C PRO A 67 -12.71 11.70 -30.50
N HIS A 68 -13.95 11.40 -30.87
CA HIS A 68 -15.16 11.99 -30.29
C HIS A 68 -16.13 10.95 -29.71
N MET A 69 -15.70 9.69 -29.59
CA MET A 69 -16.57 8.60 -29.13
C MET A 69 -15.83 7.61 -28.25
N VAL A 70 -16.46 7.24 -27.14
CA VAL A 70 -16.01 6.19 -26.23
C VAL A 70 -17.04 5.08 -26.13
N CYS A 71 -16.57 3.84 -26.01
CA CYS A 71 -17.39 2.69 -25.65
C CYS A 71 -17.14 2.35 -24.18
N GLY A 72 -18.18 2.41 -23.37
CA GLY A 72 -18.18 1.98 -21.98
C GLY A 72 -18.73 0.56 -21.85
N VAL A 73 -18.01 -0.33 -21.19
CA VAL A 73 -18.46 -1.70 -20.85
C VAL A 73 -18.74 -1.79 -19.36
N SER A 74 -19.99 -2.03 -18.99
CA SER A 74 -20.40 -2.20 -17.59
C SER A 74 -19.89 -3.51 -17.00
N LYS A 75 -19.99 -3.69 -15.68
CA LYS A 75 -19.64 -4.98 -15.05
C LYS A 75 -20.48 -6.16 -15.55
N GLY A 76 -21.69 -5.89 -16.06
CA GLY A 76 -22.58 -6.91 -16.63
C GLY A 76 -22.30 -7.22 -18.11
N GLY A 77 -21.31 -6.55 -18.72
CA GLY A 77 -21.00 -6.70 -20.14
C GLY A 77 -21.86 -5.84 -21.08
N GLU A 78 -22.75 -5.01 -20.53
CA GLU A 78 -23.55 -4.07 -21.34
C GLU A 78 -22.65 -2.97 -21.90
N GLU A 79 -22.74 -2.76 -23.22
CA GLU A 79 -22.00 -1.72 -23.92
C GLU A 79 -22.82 -0.43 -24.02
N THR A 80 -22.16 0.71 -23.84
CA THR A 80 -22.75 2.04 -23.99
C THR A 80 -21.82 2.91 -24.81
N LEU A 81 -22.31 3.39 -25.95
CA LEU A 81 -21.59 4.37 -26.77
C LEU A 81 -21.94 5.79 -26.33
N LEU A 82 -20.91 6.60 -26.09
CA LEU A 82 -21.05 8.02 -25.77
C LEU A 82 -20.24 8.86 -26.75
N SER A 83 -20.86 9.87 -27.34
CA SER A 83 -20.18 10.92 -28.09
C SER A 83 -20.00 12.19 -27.25
N ALA A 84 -18.92 12.92 -27.49
CA ALA A 84 -18.65 14.21 -26.86
C ALA A 84 -17.77 15.10 -27.75
N ASP A 85 -18.02 16.41 -27.71
CA ASP A 85 -17.17 17.40 -28.40
C ASP A 85 -15.77 17.45 -27.79
N HIS A 86 -15.69 17.30 -26.47
CA HIS A 86 -14.45 17.34 -25.71
C HIS A 86 -14.37 16.16 -24.74
N ILE A 87 -13.19 15.52 -24.67
CA ILE A 87 -12.93 14.38 -23.80
C ILE A 87 -11.70 14.69 -22.95
N VAL A 88 -11.85 14.58 -21.63
CA VAL A 88 -10.75 14.73 -20.67
C VAL A 88 -10.34 13.36 -20.16
N ILE A 89 -9.04 13.02 -20.29
CA ILE A 89 -8.48 11.77 -19.78
C ILE A 89 -7.96 12.01 -18.35
N ALA A 90 -8.63 11.41 -17.37
CA ALA A 90 -8.33 11.56 -15.95
C ALA A 90 -8.30 10.20 -15.21
N THR A 91 -7.71 9.16 -15.83
CA THR A 91 -7.77 7.77 -15.33
C THR A 91 -6.79 7.44 -14.21
N GLY A 92 -5.83 8.32 -13.91
CA GLY A 92 -4.79 8.07 -12.91
C GLY A 92 -3.88 6.88 -13.26
N GLY A 93 -3.30 6.26 -12.23
CA GLY A 93 -2.42 5.09 -12.33
C GLY A 93 -2.88 3.93 -11.44
N ARG A 94 -2.20 2.79 -11.57
CA ARG A 94 -2.38 1.60 -10.70
C ARG A 94 -1.01 1.07 -10.28
N PRO A 95 -0.90 0.42 -9.11
CA PRO A 95 0.37 -0.15 -8.66
C PRO A 95 0.94 -1.16 -9.66
N ARG A 96 2.27 -1.20 -9.78
CA ARG A 96 2.99 -2.14 -10.63
C ARG A 96 3.42 -3.38 -9.87
N TYR A 97 3.19 -4.53 -10.49
CA TYR A 97 3.77 -5.80 -10.05
C TYR A 97 5.10 -6.05 -10.78
N PRO A 98 6.14 -6.56 -10.09
CA PRO A 98 7.38 -6.96 -10.74
C PRO A 98 7.20 -8.30 -11.45
N THR A 99 6.71 -8.28 -12.70
CA THR A 99 6.37 -9.48 -13.49
C THR A 99 7.54 -10.42 -13.80
N HIS A 100 8.77 -9.95 -13.62
CA HIS A 100 10.00 -10.75 -13.77
C HIS A 100 10.34 -11.56 -12.52
N ILE A 101 9.64 -11.36 -11.40
CA ILE A 101 9.84 -12.07 -10.14
C ILE A 101 8.79 -13.18 -10.05
N GLU A 102 9.26 -14.41 -9.94
CA GLU A 102 8.39 -15.58 -9.78
C GLU A 102 7.54 -15.47 -8.51
N GLY A 103 6.25 -15.80 -8.63
CA GLY A 103 5.27 -15.72 -7.54
C GLY A 103 4.82 -14.30 -7.16
N ALA A 104 5.35 -13.24 -7.78
CA ALA A 104 5.02 -11.87 -7.40
C ALA A 104 3.54 -11.51 -7.60
N LEU A 105 2.95 -11.92 -8.72
CA LEU A 105 1.54 -11.66 -9.04
C LEU A 105 0.59 -12.55 -8.22
N GLU A 106 1.00 -13.77 -7.89
CA GLU A 106 0.15 -14.76 -7.20
C GLU A 106 0.10 -14.52 -5.69
N TYR A 107 1.23 -14.19 -5.08
CA TYR A 107 1.37 -14.16 -3.62
C TYR A 107 1.53 -12.76 -3.03
N GLY A 108 1.84 -11.76 -3.85
CA GLY A 108 2.03 -10.39 -3.37
C GLY A 108 0.78 -9.53 -3.50
N ILE A 109 0.75 -8.49 -2.67
CA ILE A 109 -0.29 -7.47 -2.66
C ILE A 109 0.29 -6.10 -2.99
N THR A 110 -0.58 -5.11 -3.14
CA THR A 110 -0.20 -3.70 -3.37
C THR A 110 -0.88 -2.78 -2.36
N SER A 111 -0.64 -1.48 -2.50
CA SER A 111 -1.36 -0.47 -1.71
C SER A 111 -2.88 -0.51 -1.95
N ASP A 112 -3.33 -0.99 -3.11
CA ASP A 112 -4.76 -1.15 -3.38
C ASP A 112 -5.42 -2.19 -2.46
N ASP A 113 -4.63 -3.13 -1.93
CA ASP A 113 -5.13 -4.27 -1.16
C ASP A 113 -4.96 -4.07 0.35
N ILE A 114 -3.81 -3.56 0.79
CA ILE A 114 -3.46 -3.44 2.23
C ILE A 114 -4.50 -2.65 3.03
N PHE A 115 -5.06 -1.59 2.44
CA PHE A 115 -6.08 -0.76 3.08
C PHE A 115 -7.44 -1.46 3.21
N TRP A 116 -7.63 -2.58 2.53
CA TRP A 116 -8.86 -3.37 2.50
C TRP A 116 -8.75 -4.74 3.17
N LEU A 117 -7.55 -5.11 3.65
CA LEU A 117 -7.35 -6.36 4.39
C LEU A 117 -8.20 -6.38 5.66
N LYS A 118 -9.01 -7.43 5.81
CA LYS A 118 -9.84 -7.65 7.00
C LYS A 118 -9.04 -8.14 8.20
N GLU A 119 -8.04 -8.95 7.93
CA GLU A 119 -7.13 -9.51 8.93
C GLU A 119 -5.80 -8.78 8.89
N SER A 120 -5.09 -8.80 10.02
CA SER A 120 -3.76 -8.19 10.12
C SER A 120 -2.81 -8.80 9.07
N PRO A 121 -1.99 -7.99 8.38
CA PRO A 121 -1.01 -8.50 7.42
C PRO A 121 0.15 -9.25 8.09
N GLY A 122 0.22 -9.25 9.44
CA GLY A 122 1.25 -9.94 10.19
C GLY A 122 2.65 -9.43 9.87
N LYS A 123 3.62 -10.34 9.84
CA LYS A 123 4.99 -10.03 9.44
C LYS A 123 5.04 -9.65 7.96
N THR A 124 5.40 -8.41 7.65
CA THR A 124 5.24 -7.84 6.31
C THR A 124 6.57 -7.43 5.69
N LEU A 125 6.85 -7.92 4.48
CA LEU A 125 7.91 -7.38 3.62
C LEU A 125 7.32 -6.31 2.70
N VAL A 126 7.81 -5.07 2.80
CA VAL A 126 7.49 -3.99 1.88
C VAL A 126 8.64 -3.83 0.89
N VAL A 127 8.39 -4.09 -0.40
CA VAL A 127 9.40 -3.97 -1.44
C VAL A 127 9.24 -2.65 -2.18
N GLY A 128 10.27 -1.81 -2.09
CA GLY A 128 10.25 -0.45 -2.58
C GLY A 128 10.65 0.55 -1.50
N ALA A 129 10.99 1.77 -1.94
CA ALA A 129 11.41 2.85 -1.05
C ALA A 129 10.82 4.21 -1.51
N SER A 130 9.66 4.16 -2.17
CA SER A 130 8.84 5.33 -2.46
C SER A 130 8.15 5.84 -1.20
N TYR A 131 7.52 7.01 -1.26
CA TYR A 131 6.73 7.51 -0.12
C TYR A 131 5.64 6.52 0.28
N VAL A 132 4.93 5.91 -0.68
CA VAL A 132 3.93 4.85 -0.41
C VAL A 132 4.54 3.68 0.36
N ALA A 133 5.73 3.23 -0.05
CA ALA A 133 6.41 2.12 0.62
C ALA A 133 6.76 2.47 2.09
N LEU A 134 7.36 3.64 2.31
CA LEU A 134 7.81 4.06 3.63
C LEU A 134 6.64 4.42 4.56
N GLU A 135 5.58 5.03 4.02
CA GLU A 135 4.33 5.29 4.75
C GLU A 135 3.67 3.97 5.20
N CYS A 136 3.54 3.00 4.27
CA CYS A 136 3.03 1.67 4.60
C CYS A 136 3.86 0.99 5.68
N ALA A 137 5.17 0.96 5.52
CA ALA A 137 6.04 0.35 6.51
C ALA A 137 6.01 1.07 7.86
N GLY A 138 5.92 2.40 7.85
CA GLY A 138 5.85 3.23 9.05
C GLY A 138 4.60 2.96 9.85
N PHE A 139 3.41 2.96 9.22
CA PHE A 139 2.20 2.66 9.98
C PHE A 139 2.15 1.19 10.43
N LEU A 140 2.64 0.23 9.65
CA LEU A 140 2.68 -1.17 10.09
C LEU A 140 3.57 -1.35 11.33
N THR A 141 4.76 -0.74 11.31
CA THR A 141 5.68 -0.73 12.46
C THR A 141 5.05 -0.04 13.67
N GLY A 142 4.44 1.13 13.47
CA GLY A 142 3.79 1.88 14.56
C GLY A 142 2.54 1.20 15.13
N LEU A 143 1.94 0.26 14.40
CA LEU A 143 0.88 -0.62 14.90
C LEU A 143 1.43 -1.88 15.60
N GLY A 144 2.76 -2.03 15.69
CA GLY A 144 3.45 -3.12 16.37
C GLY A 144 3.74 -4.35 15.50
N LEU A 145 3.63 -4.27 14.18
CA LEU A 145 3.86 -5.39 13.28
C LEU A 145 5.34 -5.49 12.85
N ASP A 146 5.86 -6.73 12.77
CA ASP A 146 7.21 -7.01 12.27
C ASP A 146 7.30 -6.64 10.77
N THR A 147 7.93 -5.51 10.50
CA THR A 147 7.93 -4.88 9.18
C THR A 147 9.35 -4.72 8.67
N THR A 148 9.58 -5.20 7.45
CA THR A 148 10.86 -5.05 6.75
C THR A 148 10.65 -4.25 5.46
N VAL A 149 11.48 -3.24 5.22
CA VAL A 149 11.56 -2.52 3.93
C VAL A 149 12.76 -3.01 3.14
N MET A 150 12.54 -3.40 1.88
CA MET A 150 13.60 -3.77 0.95
C MET A 150 13.84 -2.63 -0.06
N ILE A 151 15.05 -2.08 0.00
CA ILE A 151 15.48 -0.92 -0.80
C ILE A 151 16.54 -1.39 -1.80
N ARG A 152 16.19 -1.37 -3.09
CA ARG A 152 17.13 -1.77 -4.17
C ARG A 152 18.30 -0.79 -4.34
N SER A 153 18.05 0.51 -4.25
CA SER A 153 19.05 1.54 -4.52
C SER A 153 19.02 2.66 -3.48
N VAL A 154 18.24 3.73 -3.71
CA VAL A 154 18.12 4.86 -2.79
C VAL A 154 16.67 5.05 -2.32
N PRO A 155 16.43 5.42 -1.06
CA PRO A 155 15.11 5.79 -0.58
C PRO A 155 14.68 7.15 -1.16
N LEU A 156 13.38 7.33 -1.36
CA LEU A 156 12.76 8.60 -1.75
C LEU A 156 13.55 9.31 -2.88
N ARG A 157 13.82 8.60 -3.99
CA ARG A 157 14.74 9.02 -5.06
C ARG A 157 14.60 10.48 -5.52
N ALA A 158 13.38 11.00 -5.54
CA ALA A 158 13.09 12.37 -5.99
C ALA A 158 13.27 13.45 -4.91
N PHE A 159 13.62 13.07 -3.68
CA PHE A 159 13.79 13.95 -2.54
C PHE A 159 15.27 14.17 -2.23
N ASP A 160 15.55 15.19 -1.42
CA ASP A 160 16.87 15.41 -0.83
C ASP A 160 17.36 14.14 -0.12
N GLN A 161 18.57 13.71 -0.47
CA GLN A 161 19.08 12.40 -0.03
C GLN A 161 19.58 12.41 1.42
N GLN A 162 19.96 13.57 1.97
CA GLN A 162 20.23 13.70 3.39
C GLN A 162 18.92 13.49 4.17
N MET A 163 17.84 14.17 3.75
CA MET A 163 16.52 14.03 4.37
C MET A 163 15.96 12.61 4.23
N ALA A 164 16.11 12.00 3.06
CA ALA A 164 15.68 10.61 2.85
C ALA A 164 16.43 9.62 3.75
N SER A 165 17.72 9.87 3.99
CA SER A 165 18.55 9.05 4.89
C SER A 165 18.05 9.17 6.33
N LEU A 166 17.84 10.40 6.81
CA LEU A 166 17.26 10.68 8.14
C LEU A 166 15.92 9.98 8.36
N VAL A 167 15.03 9.96 7.35
CA VAL A 167 13.76 9.23 7.43
C VAL A 167 14.00 7.74 7.65
N THR A 168 14.84 7.11 6.83
CA THR A 168 15.09 5.67 6.95
C THR A 168 15.85 5.27 8.22
N GLU A 169 16.75 6.13 8.70
CA GLU A 169 17.43 5.95 10.00
C GLU A 169 16.45 6.06 11.16
N HIS A 170 15.56 7.05 11.13
CA HIS A 170 14.51 7.20 12.13
C HIS A 170 13.59 5.98 12.15
N MET A 171 13.14 5.49 10.99
CA MET A 171 12.33 4.26 10.90
C MET A 171 13.07 3.05 11.49
N ALA A 172 14.38 2.90 11.23
CA ALA A 172 15.19 1.82 11.77
C ALA A 172 15.30 1.87 13.29
N VAL A 173 15.54 3.05 13.86
CA VAL A 173 15.57 3.27 15.31
C VAL A 173 14.23 2.92 15.97
N HIS A 174 13.12 3.11 15.26
CA HIS A 174 11.76 2.83 15.75
C HIS A 174 11.25 1.43 15.37
N GLY A 175 12.13 0.52 14.94
CA GLY A 175 11.83 -0.91 14.81
C GLY A 175 11.56 -1.43 13.41
N THR A 176 11.52 -0.57 12.38
CA THR A 176 11.41 -1.03 10.99
C THR A 176 12.75 -1.65 10.54
N ARG A 177 12.75 -2.89 10.09
CA ARG A 177 13.96 -3.51 9.53
C ARG A 177 14.21 -2.99 8.11
N ILE A 178 15.45 -2.64 7.78
CA ILE A 178 15.81 -2.12 6.46
C ILE A 178 16.81 -3.06 5.78
N LEU A 179 16.45 -3.62 4.63
CA LEU A 179 17.34 -4.36 3.74
C LEU A 179 17.78 -3.44 2.60
N ARG A 180 19.02 -2.95 2.66
CA ARG A 180 19.58 -2.03 1.66
C ARG A 180 20.34 -2.80 0.59
N GLY A 181 20.28 -2.32 -0.64
CA GLY A 181 20.99 -2.94 -1.76
C GLY A 181 20.43 -4.32 -2.13
N CYS A 182 19.23 -4.67 -1.71
CA CYS A 182 18.63 -5.98 -1.95
C CYS A 182 17.54 -5.93 -3.02
N THR A 183 17.40 -7.00 -3.80
CA THR A 183 16.28 -7.17 -4.74
C THR A 183 15.68 -8.57 -4.61
N PRO A 184 14.35 -8.72 -4.59
CA PRO A 184 13.73 -10.03 -4.54
C PRO A 184 13.94 -10.77 -5.86
N LEU A 185 14.02 -12.10 -5.77
CA LEU A 185 14.18 -13.00 -6.91
C LEU A 185 12.94 -13.90 -7.10
N ARG A 186 12.34 -14.35 -6.00
CA ARG A 186 11.16 -15.22 -6.01
C ARG A 186 10.37 -15.10 -4.71
N VAL A 187 9.07 -15.36 -4.80
CA VAL A 187 8.15 -15.52 -3.67
C VAL A 187 7.48 -16.88 -3.80
N GLU A 188 7.55 -17.70 -2.75
CA GLU A 188 6.99 -19.05 -2.71
C GLU A 188 6.08 -19.18 -1.49
N ARG A 189 4.96 -19.88 -1.63
CA ARG A 189 4.10 -20.21 -0.49
C ARG A 189 4.53 -21.52 0.14
N LEU A 190 4.82 -21.49 1.43
CA LEU A 190 5.19 -22.65 2.22
C LEU A 190 3.96 -23.48 2.63
N SER A 191 4.19 -24.71 3.08
CA SER A 191 3.13 -25.62 3.54
C SER A 191 2.34 -25.11 4.73
N ASP A 192 2.94 -24.26 5.57
CA ASP A 192 2.28 -23.60 6.70
C ASP A 192 1.50 -22.33 6.30
N GLY A 193 1.49 -21.99 5.01
CA GLY A 193 0.77 -20.87 4.44
C GLY A 193 1.55 -19.55 4.39
N ARG A 194 2.72 -19.45 5.04
CA ARG A 194 3.59 -18.26 4.99
C ARG A 194 4.30 -18.14 3.64
N LEU A 195 4.76 -16.93 3.34
CA LEU A 195 5.48 -16.59 2.12
C LEU A 195 6.99 -16.58 2.40
N GLN A 196 7.73 -17.44 1.71
CA GLN A 196 9.19 -17.35 1.66
C GLN A 196 9.60 -16.44 0.51
N VAL A 197 10.40 -15.41 0.82
CA VAL A 197 11.00 -14.55 -0.19
C VAL A 197 12.48 -14.86 -0.25
N THR A 198 13.00 -15.10 -1.45
CA THR A 198 14.44 -15.16 -1.70
C THR A 198 14.88 -13.86 -2.37
N TRP A 199 15.96 -13.27 -1.92
CA TRP A 199 16.55 -12.06 -2.50
C TRP A 199 18.05 -12.20 -2.67
N VAL A 200 18.64 -11.26 -3.40
CA VAL A 200 20.09 -11.12 -3.56
C VAL A 200 20.55 -9.75 -3.07
N ASP A 201 21.67 -9.73 -2.36
CA ASP A 201 22.44 -8.53 -2.06
C ASP A 201 23.24 -8.12 -3.31
N LEU A 202 22.98 -6.92 -3.83
CA LEU A 202 23.56 -6.45 -5.08
C LEU A 202 25.05 -6.08 -4.97
N ALA A 203 25.58 -5.89 -3.76
CA ALA A 203 27.00 -5.60 -3.55
C ALA A 203 27.82 -6.89 -3.43
N SER A 204 27.29 -7.92 -2.76
CA SER A 204 28.02 -9.16 -2.50
C SER A 204 27.60 -10.35 -3.37
N ASP A 205 26.56 -10.21 -4.19
CA ASP A 205 25.89 -11.29 -4.95
C ASP A 205 25.43 -12.47 -4.08
N LYS A 206 25.28 -12.23 -2.77
CA LYS A 206 24.87 -13.27 -1.81
C LYS A 206 23.36 -13.38 -1.81
N LYS A 207 22.85 -14.60 -1.95
CA LYS A 207 21.43 -14.90 -1.81
C LYS A 207 21.08 -15.16 -0.35
N ASP A 208 19.92 -14.67 0.06
CA ASP A 208 19.35 -14.91 1.38
C ASP A 208 17.83 -15.10 1.28
N THR A 209 17.22 -15.59 2.34
CA THR A 209 15.78 -15.88 2.40
C THR A 209 15.15 -15.43 3.71
N GLY A 210 13.86 -15.18 3.67
CA GLY A 210 13.08 -14.79 4.84
C GLY A 210 11.62 -15.16 4.67
N THR A 211 10.96 -15.49 5.79
CA THR A 211 9.53 -15.80 5.83
C THR A 211 8.71 -14.61 6.30
N PHE A 212 7.58 -14.38 5.64
CA PHE A 212 6.64 -13.28 5.86
C PHE A 212 5.21 -13.79 5.76
N ASP A 213 4.28 -13.14 6.44
CA ASP A 213 2.85 -13.39 6.26
C ASP A 213 2.33 -12.62 5.04
N THR A 214 2.91 -11.45 4.74
CA THR A 214 2.51 -10.58 3.62
C THR A 214 3.73 -10.03 2.87
N VAL A 215 3.64 -9.96 1.53
CA VAL A 215 4.60 -9.25 0.66
C VAL A 215 3.87 -8.12 -0.06
N LEU A 216 4.24 -6.87 0.21
CA LEU A 216 3.68 -5.66 -0.37
C LEU A 216 4.61 -5.09 -1.45
N TRP A 217 4.14 -5.04 -2.70
CA TRP A 217 4.81 -4.38 -3.81
C TRP A 217 4.48 -2.89 -3.84
N ALA A 218 5.49 -2.05 -3.60
CA ALA A 218 5.40 -0.59 -3.68
C ALA A 218 6.53 -0.04 -4.59
N VAL A 219 6.68 -0.68 -5.76
CA VAL A 219 7.81 -0.47 -6.69
C VAL A 219 7.52 0.55 -7.80
N GLY A 220 6.30 1.08 -7.87
CA GLY A 220 5.88 2.13 -8.81
C GLY A 220 4.45 1.99 -9.28
#